data_AF-A0A943R0Y6-F1
#
_entry.id   AF-A0A943R0Y6-F1
#
_cell.length_a   1.000
_cell.length_b   1.000
_cell.length_c   1.000
_cell.angle_alpha   90.00
_cell.angle_beta   90.00
_cell.angle_gamma   90.00
#
_symmetry.space_group_name_H-M   'P 1'
#
loop_
_entity.id
_entity.type
_entity.pdbx_description
1 polymer ?
#
loop_
_entity_poly.entity_id
_entity_poly.type
_entity_poly.pdbx_seq_one_letter_code
_entity_poly.pdbx_strand_id
1 'polypeptide(L)' 'MADNKDTDLTQLGAQLAETRAKEAEILARLTQLVQAEHARGMSEYALAEQAQVSRSTIRAWLGKK' A
#
# COMPACT_ATOMS: atom_id res chain seq x y z
N MET A 1 41.21 -14.67 5.25
CA MET A 1 40.09 -14.19 4.42
C MET A 1 38.80 -14.75 5.00
N ALA A 2 38.39 -14.22 6.15
CA ALA A 2 37.07 -14.44 6.75
C ALA A 2 36.31 -13.11 6.67
N ASP A 3 34.99 -13.14 6.84
CA ASP A 3 34.07 -11.98 6.86
C ASP A 3 33.60 -11.39 5.54
N ASN A 4 32.81 -12.17 4.77
CA ASN A 4 31.91 -11.59 3.76
C ASN A 4 30.50 -12.20 3.77
N LYS A 5 30.12 -12.92 4.83
CA LYS A 5 28.79 -13.59 4.92
C LYS A 5 27.86 -13.01 6.01
N ASP A 6 28.40 -12.31 7.00
CA ASP A 6 27.58 -11.71 8.08
C ASP A 6 27.03 -10.32 7.73
N THR A 7 27.56 -9.69 6.68
CA THR A 7 27.07 -8.41 6.13
C THR A 7 25.72 -8.56 5.41
N ASP A 8 25.33 -9.76 5.02
CA ASP A 8 24.23 -9.95 4.06
C ASP A 8 22.84 -9.95 4.71
N LEU A 9 22.62 -10.72 5.78
CA LEU A 9 21.25 -10.92 6.31
C LEU A 9 20.70 -9.73 7.11
N THR A 10 21.55 -9.06 7.89
CA THR A 10 21.12 -7.90 8.70
C THR A 10 20.81 -6.70 7.82
N GLN A 11 21.60 -6.47 6.77
CA GLN A 11 21.36 -5.41 5.80
C GLN A 11 20.12 -5.69 4.95
N LEU A 12 19.93 -6.94 4.50
CA LEU A 12 18.70 -7.36 3.79
C LEU A 12 17.45 -7.21 4.68
N GLY A 13 17.56 -7.53 5.97
CA GLY A 13 16.49 -7.33 6.94
C GLY A 13 16.11 -5.85 7.10
N ALA A 14 17.10 -4.96 7.18
CA ALA A 14 16.88 -3.51 7.25
C ALA A 14 16.24 -2.96 5.96
N GLN A 15 16.72 -3.39 4.78
CA GLN A 15 16.14 -3.01 3.48
C GLN A 15 14.70 -3.50 3.31
N LEU A 16 14.38 -4.71 3.80
CA LEU A 16 13.02 -5.25 3.79
C LEU A 16 12.10 -4.42 4.69
N ALA A 17 12.56 -4.04 5.89
CA ALA A 17 11.79 -3.20 6.80
C ALA A 17 11.52 -1.81 6.21
N GLU A 18 12.53 -1.19 5.58
CA GLU A 18 12.38 0.11 4.90
C GLU A 18 11.39 0.01 3.72
N THR A 19 11.51 -1.05 2.91
CA THR A 19 10.58 -1.29 1.79
C THR A 19 9.15 -1.44 2.29
N ARG A 20 8.92 -2.20 3.35
CA ARG A 20 7.59 -2.36 3.95
C ARG A 20 7.03 -1.06 4.52
N ALA A 21 7.88 -0.22 5.11
CA ALA A 21 7.45 1.10 5.60
C ALA A 21 6.99 1.99 4.43
N LYS A 22 7.72 1.99 3.31
CA LYS A 22 7.34 2.72 2.10
C LYS A 22 6.04 2.17 1.48
N GLU A 23 5.89 0.84 1.44
CA GLU A 23 4.65 0.21 0.98
C GLU A 23 3.44 0.63 1.83
N ALA A 24 3.59 0.65 3.15
CA ALA A 24 2.54 1.08 4.07
C ALA A 24 2.17 2.56 3.86
N GLU A 25 3.15 3.43 3.63
CA GLU A 25 2.93 4.85 3.33
C GLU A 25 2.17 5.05 2.01
N ILE A 26 2.56 4.34 0.96
CA ILE A 26 1.90 4.38 -0.35
C ILE A 26 0.45 3.92 -0.22
N LEU A 27 0.20 2.80 0.48
CA LEU A 27 -1.14 2.27 0.70
C LEU A 27 -2.01 3.24 1.51
N ALA A 28 -1.45 3.88 2.54
CA ALA A 28 -2.16 4.91 3.31
C ALA A 28 -2.57 6.09 2.43
N ARG A 29 -1.66 6.57 1.56
CA ARG A 29 -1.94 7.67 0.64
C ARG A 29 -3.00 7.30 -0.41
N LEU A 30 -2.95 6.09 -0.97
CA LEU A 30 -3.98 5.59 -1.89
C LEU A 30 -5.34 5.52 -1.21
N THR A 31 -5.38 5.02 0.04
CA THR A 31 -6.62 4.94 0.82
C THR A 31 -7.23 6.33 1.04
N GLN A 32 -6.41 7.33 1.39
CA GLN A 32 -6.87 8.72 1.56
C GLN A 32 -7.41 9.32 0.25
N LEU A 33 -6.74 9.07 -0.88
CA LEU A 33 -7.22 9.53 -2.19
C LEU A 33 -8.57 8.90 -2.56
N VAL A 34 -8.72 7.59 -2.34
CA VAL A 34 -9.98 6.89 -2.60
C VAL A 34 -11.11 7.45 -1.72
N GLN A 35 -10.85 7.71 -0.44
CA GLN A 35 -11.82 8.33 0.45
C GLN A 35 -12.20 9.75 0.00
N ALA A 36 -11.23 10.57 -0.41
CA ALA A 36 -11.47 11.92 -0.89
C ALA A 36 -12.29 11.95 -2.18
N GLU A 37 -11.98 11.10 -3.15
CA GLU A 37 -12.72 11.01 -4.41
C GLU A 37 -14.12 10.43 -4.21
N HIS A 38 -14.28 9.44 -3.33
CA HIS A 38 -15.61 8.95 -2.95
C HIS A 38 -16.44 10.06 -2.29
N ALA A 39 -15.84 10.88 -1.41
CA ALA A 39 -16.52 12.01 -0.78
C ALA A 39 -16.92 13.10 -1.79
N ARG A 40 -16.22 13.21 -2.92
CA ARG A 40 -16.57 14.06 -4.07
C ARG A 40 -17.70 13.49 -4.93
N GLY A 41 -18.20 12.29 -4.61
CA GLY A 41 -19.32 11.65 -5.30
C GLY A 41 -18.92 10.62 -6.36
N MET A 42 -17.63 10.26 -6.45
CA MET A 42 -17.19 9.21 -7.36
C MET A 42 -17.73 7.84 -6.91
N SER A 43 -18.24 7.04 -7.85
CA SER A 43 -18.80 5.72 -7.53
C SER A 43 -17.70 4.72 -7.17
N GLU A 44 -18.03 3.74 -6.34
CA GLU A 44 -17.11 2.66 -5.97
C GLU A 44 -16.59 1.87 -7.19
N TYR A 45 -17.37 1.80 -8.26
CA TYR A 45 -16.98 1.14 -9.52
C TYR A 45 -15.94 1.95 -10.29
N ALA A 46 -16.14 3.27 -10.42
CA ALA A 46 -15.17 4.15 -11.07
C ALA A 46 -13.84 4.20 -10.30
N LEU A 47 -13.90 4.22 -8.96
CA LEU A 47 -12.71 4.12 -8.12
C LEU A 47 -11.98 2.80 -8.29
N ALA A 48 -12.70 1.68 -8.37
CA ALA A 48 -12.13 0.36 -8.57
C ALA A 48 -11.44 0.25 -9.93
N GLU A 49 -12.06 0.76 -10.98
CA GLU A 49 -11.49 0.82 -12.33
C GLU A 49 -10.23 1.69 -12.37
N GLN A 50 -10.29 2.90 -11.81
CA GLN A 50 -9.16 3.84 -11.80
C GLN A 50 -7.97 3.32 -10.98
N ALA A 51 -8.23 2.70 -9.83
CA ALA A 51 -7.19 2.11 -8.99
C ALA A 51 -6.77 0.70 -9.45
N GLN A 52 -7.39 0.15 -10.49
CA GLN A 52 -7.18 -1.23 -10.99
C GLN A 52 -7.30 -2.30 -9.89
N VAL A 53 -8.26 -2.12 -8.99
CA VAL A 53 -8.56 -3.05 -7.91
C VAL A 53 -10.01 -3.52 -7.97
N SER A 54 -10.33 -4.52 -7.16
CA SER A 54 -11.72 -4.95 -7.01
C SER A 54 -12.56 -3.92 -6.24
N ARG A 55 -13.87 -3.89 -6.50
CA ARG A 55 -14.81 -3.07 -5.71
C ARG A 55 -14.79 -3.43 -4.22
N SER A 56 -14.56 -4.70 -3.85
CA SER A 56 -14.44 -5.10 -2.44
C SER A 56 -13.21 -4.48 -1.77
N THR A 57 -12.09 -4.34 -2.49
CA THR A 57 -10.91 -3.61 -2.01
C THR A 57 -11.24 -2.15 -1.72
N ILE A 58 -11.95 -1.47 -2.64
CA ILE A 58 -12.41 -0.09 -2.42
C ILE A 58 -13.33 0.00 -1.20
N ARG A 59 -14.29 -0.92 -1.06
CA ARG A 59 -15.19 -0.94 0.12
C ARG A 59 -14.41 -1.12 1.43
N ALA A 60 -13.40 -1.99 1.45
CA ALA A 60 -12.53 -2.16 2.61
C ALA A 60 -11.78 -0.86 2.97
N TRP A 61 -11.23 -0.17 1.97
CA TRP A 61 -10.57 1.14 2.15
C TRP A 61 -11.53 2.25 2.61
N LEU A 62 -12.80 2.16 2.25
CA LEU A 62 -13.87 3.05 2.71
C LEU A 62 -14.47 2.64 4.07
N GLY A 63 -14.01 1.54 4.69
CA GLY A 63 -14.54 1.03 5.95
C GLY A 63 -15.96 0.44 5.84
N LYS A 64 -16.42 0.11 4.63
CA LYS A 64 -17.74 -0.49 4.37
C LYS A 64 -17.63 -2.01 4.38
N LYS A 65 -18.40 -2.68 5.24
CA LYS A 65 -18.61 -4.14 5.21
C LYS A 65 -19.34 -4.55 3.95
#